data_AF-A0A0B2X7T9-F1
#
_entry.id   AF-A0A0B2X7T9-F1
#
_cell.length_a   1.000
_cell.length_b   1.000
_cell.length_c   1.000
_cell.angle_alpha   90.00
_cell.angle_beta   90.00
_cell.angle_gamma   90.00
#
_symmetry.space_group_name_H-M   'P 1'
#
loop_
_entity.id
_entity.type
_entity.pdbx_description
1 polymer ?
#
loop_
_entity_poly.entity_id
_entity_poly.type
_entity_poly.pdbx_seq_one_letter_code
_entity_poly.pdbx_strand_id
1 'polypeptide(L)'
;MSLFNDKPEDTGPIVAPRKLLLWPSDWQDWYWELREHCRARKLWDDINPNLPEQETDSFPEPQRPTADEARALFNKYRHDIKNWTITEASKILDMDYDHDRADWIRKEDHVIAIRGWFSVSIERNLYMATCIELERKNPNYTIRQLVKALKAQLAPAQSSVQEKAF
;
A
#
# COMPACT_ATOMS: atom_id res chain seq x y z
N MET A 1 -15.36 11.14 25.24
CA MET A 1 -14.08 11.64 24.69
C MET A 1 -13.04 10.55 24.91
N SER A 2 -12.88 9.66 23.92
CA SER A 2 -11.83 8.64 23.96
C SER A 2 -10.65 9.18 23.17
N LEU A 3 -9.54 9.38 23.87
CA LEU A 3 -8.26 9.78 23.30
C LEU A 3 -7.78 8.65 22.40
N PHE A 4 -7.71 8.91 21.10
CA PHE A 4 -7.04 8.04 20.14
C PHE A 4 -5.58 7.91 20.57
N ASN A 5 -5.27 6.78 21.20
CA ASN A 5 -3.91 6.33 21.42
C ASN A 5 -3.45 5.59 20.16
N ASP A 6 -3.48 6.30 19.02
CA ASP A 6 -2.80 5.83 17.83
C ASP A 6 -1.32 6.09 18.07
N LYS A 7 -0.57 5.02 18.34
CA LYS A 7 0.88 5.07 18.19
C LYS A 7 1.16 5.66 16.80
N PRO A 8 2.15 6.56 16.66
CA PRO A 8 2.56 7.01 15.33
C PRO A 8 2.84 5.77 14.49
N GLU A 9 2.07 5.60 13.40
CA GLU A 9 2.32 4.55 12.42
C GLU A 9 3.77 4.71 11.92
N ASP A 10 4.49 3.60 11.85
CA ASP A 10 5.91 3.58 11.50
C ASP A 10 6.11 3.97 10.03
N THR A 11 6.25 5.29 9.80
CA THR A 11 6.65 5.89 8.52
C THR A 11 8.17 5.86 8.34
N GLY A 12 8.91 5.27 9.28
CA GLY A 12 10.35 5.12 9.20
C GLY A 12 10.79 4.17 8.09
N PRO A 13 12.08 4.24 7.69
CA PRO A 13 12.64 3.30 6.75
C PRO A 13 12.45 1.87 7.26
N ILE A 14 12.06 0.97 6.35
CA ILE A 14 11.91 -0.45 6.69
C ILE A 14 13.27 -0.97 7.14
N VAL A 15 13.28 -1.65 8.29
CA VAL A 15 14.50 -2.25 8.84
C VAL A 15 15.16 -3.13 7.78
N ALA A 16 16.49 -3.08 7.73
CA ALA A 16 17.26 -3.93 6.83
C ALA A 16 16.87 -5.41 7.02
N PRO A 17 16.76 -6.16 5.91
CA PRO A 17 16.40 -7.58 5.94
C PRO A 17 17.43 -8.35 6.79
N ARG A 18 16.96 -9.34 7.54
CA ARG A 18 17.89 -10.17 8.34
C ARG A 18 18.73 -11.08 7.44
N LYS A 19 18.18 -11.42 6.26
CA LYS A 19 18.81 -12.26 5.27
C LYS A 19 18.43 -11.81 3.86
N LEU A 20 19.41 -11.77 2.98
CA LEU A 20 19.23 -11.43 1.57
C LEU A 20 18.59 -12.62 0.83
N LEU A 21 17.61 -12.35 -0.03
CA LEU A 21 17.01 -13.34 -0.93
C LEU A 21 18.00 -13.68 -2.05
N LEU A 22 18.64 -14.84 -1.93
CA LEU A 22 19.64 -15.32 -2.89
C LEU A 22 19.23 -16.66 -3.49
N TRP A 23 18.74 -17.57 -2.65
CA TRP A 23 18.45 -18.96 -3.02
C TRP A 23 16.98 -19.31 -2.79
N PRO A 24 16.47 -20.37 -3.45
CA PRO A 24 15.16 -20.95 -3.15
C PRO A 24 14.88 -21.19 -1.67
N SER A 25 15.91 -21.59 -0.90
CA SER A 25 15.81 -21.83 0.55
C SER A 25 15.51 -20.56 1.36
N ASP A 26 15.80 -19.38 0.82
CA ASP A 26 15.66 -18.10 1.52
C ASP A 26 14.26 -17.51 1.35
N TRP A 27 13.49 -18.06 0.39
CA TRP A 27 12.18 -17.54 0.01
C TRP A 27 11.21 -17.45 1.19
N GLN A 28 11.10 -18.51 2.01
CA GLN A 28 10.12 -18.56 3.08
C GLN A 28 10.36 -17.50 4.15
N ASP A 29 11.61 -17.34 4.58
CA ASP A 29 12.01 -16.36 5.59
C ASP A 29 11.82 -14.94 5.06
N TRP A 30 12.30 -14.68 3.84
CA TRP A 30 12.18 -13.38 3.19
C TRP A 30 10.72 -12.99 2.93
N TYR A 31 9.89 -13.93 2.48
CA TYR A 31 8.47 -13.70 2.23
C TYR A 31 7.71 -13.39 3.52
N TRP A 32 8.09 -14.05 4.63
CA TRP A 32 7.54 -13.74 5.94
C TRP A 32 7.93 -12.33 6.40
N GLU A 33 9.19 -11.92 6.24
CA GLU A 33 9.63 -10.55 6.55
C GLU A 33 8.88 -9.51 5.71
N LEU A 34 8.75 -9.73 4.39
CA LEU A 34 7.95 -8.87 3.51
C LEU A 34 6.52 -8.73 4.04
N ARG A 35 5.86 -9.86 4.37
CA ARG A 35 4.48 -9.86 4.85
C ARG A 35 4.33 -9.05 6.13
N GLU A 36 5.22 -9.20 7.09
CA GLU A 36 5.18 -8.46 8.35
C GLU A 36 5.41 -6.95 8.13
N HIS A 37 6.37 -6.58 7.29
CA HIS A 37 6.60 -5.17 6.94
C HIS A 37 5.41 -4.53 6.22
N CYS A 38 4.80 -5.23 5.27
CA CYS A 38 3.61 -4.76 4.56
C CYS A 38 2.38 -4.67 5.48
N ARG A 39 2.20 -5.62 6.40
CA ARG A 39 1.09 -5.60 7.37
C ARG A 39 1.19 -4.43 8.33
N ALA A 40 2.37 -4.18 8.88
CA ALA A 40 2.62 -3.04 9.75
C ALA A 40 2.31 -1.70 9.06
N ARG A 41 2.33 -1.66 7.73
CA ARG A 41 2.08 -0.49 6.88
C ARG A 41 0.73 -0.51 6.16
N LYS A 42 -0.14 -1.48 6.45
CA LYS A 42 -1.45 -1.68 5.82
C LYS A 42 -1.40 -1.78 4.27
N LEU A 43 -0.30 -2.32 3.72
CA LEU A 43 -0.10 -2.52 2.28
C LEU A 43 -0.20 -3.98 1.84
N TRP A 44 -0.41 -4.92 2.77
CA TRP A 44 -0.33 -6.35 2.43
C TRP A 44 -1.34 -6.75 1.36
N ASP A 45 -2.56 -6.23 1.42
CA ASP A 45 -3.61 -6.55 0.45
C ASP A 45 -3.31 -6.01 -0.96
N ASP A 46 -2.47 -4.97 -1.05
CA ASP A 46 -2.00 -4.40 -2.32
C ASP A 46 -0.82 -5.20 -2.90
N ILE A 47 -0.03 -5.88 -2.06
CA ILE A 47 1.21 -6.55 -2.46
C ILE A 47 1.08 -8.08 -2.55
N ASN A 48 0.08 -8.67 -1.88
CA ASN A 48 -0.08 -10.10 -1.73
C ASN A 48 -0.06 -10.82 -3.10
N PRO A 49 0.95 -11.67 -3.38
CA PRO A 49 1.10 -12.31 -4.68
C PRO A 49 0.06 -13.41 -4.95
N ASN A 50 -0.81 -13.74 -3.98
CA ASN A 50 -1.89 -14.71 -4.17
C ASN A 50 -3.18 -14.06 -4.66
N LEU A 51 -3.27 -12.74 -4.67
CA LEU A 51 -4.43 -12.02 -5.18
C LEU A 51 -4.31 -11.81 -6.71
N PRO A 52 -5.43 -11.56 -7.42
CA PRO A 52 -5.43 -11.19 -8.84
C PRO A 52 -4.48 -10.03 -9.15
N GLU A 53 -4.01 -9.86 -10.39
CA GLU A 53 -3.16 -8.70 -10.68
C GLU A 53 -3.91 -7.38 -10.52
N GLN A 54 -3.19 -6.36 -10.10
CA GLN A 54 -3.62 -4.96 -10.15
C GLN A 54 -2.94 -4.27 -11.34
N GLU A 55 -3.62 -3.29 -11.94
CA GLU A 55 -3.10 -2.57 -13.10
C GLU A 55 -1.95 -1.63 -12.72
N THR A 56 -1.99 -1.05 -11.53
CA THR A 56 -1.00 -0.08 -11.04
C THR A 56 -0.84 -0.15 -9.52
N ASP A 57 0.33 0.26 -9.02
CA ASP A 57 0.55 0.55 -7.58
C ASP A 57 0.17 1.99 -7.21
N SER A 58 -0.13 2.83 -8.22
CA SER A 58 -0.50 4.22 -7.98
C SER A 58 -1.91 4.30 -7.39
N PHE A 59 -2.02 4.98 -6.26
CA PHE A 59 -3.33 5.27 -5.68
C PHE A 59 -3.88 6.55 -6.32
N PRO A 60 -5.19 6.61 -6.65
CA PRO A 60 -5.78 7.83 -7.18
C PRO A 60 -5.66 8.94 -6.13
N GLU A 61 -5.08 10.08 -6.51
CA GLU A 61 -4.98 11.23 -5.63
C GLU A 61 -6.40 11.74 -5.30
N PRO A 62 -6.74 11.91 -4.00
CA PRO A 62 -8.00 12.48 -3.59
C PRO A 62 -8.25 13.81 -4.29
N GLN A 63 -9.47 14.02 -4.77
CA GLN A 63 -9.83 15.27 -5.43
C GLN A 63 -10.44 16.23 -4.43
N ARG A 64 -10.07 17.51 -4.56
CA ARG A 64 -10.60 18.53 -3.67
C ARG A 64 -12.12 18.68 -3.90
N PRO A 65 -12.93 18.79 -2.84
CA PRO A 65 -14.37 18.94 -2.98
C PRO A 65 -14.73 20.21 -3.75
N THR A 66 -15.78 20.11 -4.54
CA THR A 66 -16.34 21.17 -5.35
C THR A 66 -17.46 21.90 -4.62
N ALA A 67 -17.79 23.11 -5.08
CA ALA A 67 -18.92 23.87 -4.55
C ALA A 67 -20.27 23.14 -4.72
N ASP A 68 -20.40 22.35 -5.78
CA ASP A 68 -21.62 21.57 -6.06
C ASP A 68 -21.77 20.40 -5.08
N GLU A 69 -20.67 19.73 -4.72
CA GLU A 69 -20.66 18.69 -3.68
C GLU A 69 -21.02 19.27 -2.31
N ALA A 70 -20.48 20.43 -1.95
CA ALA A 70 -20.86 21.14 -0.73
C ALA A 70 -22.35 21.50 -0.72
N ARG A 71 -22.90 21.92 -1.85
CA ARG A 71 -24.33 22.21 -1.99
C ARG A 71 -25.19 20.96 -1.90
N ALA A 72 -24.75 19.84 -2.48
CA ALA A 72 -25.43 18.55 -2.38
C ALA A 72 -25.46 18.05 -0.93
N LEU A 73 -24.33 18.10 -0.22
CA LEU A 73 -24.23 17.74 1.19
C LEU A 73 -25.10 18.64 2.07
N PHE A 74 -25.08 19.96 1.81
CA PHE A 74 -25.96 20.90 2.48
C PHE A 74 -27.44 20.53 2.30
N ASN A 75 -27.88 20.32 1.07
CA ASN A 75 -29.27 19.98 0.76
C ASN A 75 -29.70 18.65 1.38
N LYS A 76 -28.78 17.70 1.52
CA LYS A 76 -29.03 16.40 2.17
C LYS A 76 -29.38 16.55 3.65
N TYR A 77 -28.69 17.41 4.38
CA TYR A 77 -28.81 17.51 5.85
C TYR A 77 -29.50 18.77 6.37
N ARG A 78 -29.88 19.72 5.50
CA ARG A 78 -30.49 21.01 5.90
C ARG A 78 -31.75 20.90 6.76
N HIS A 79 -32.47 19.77 6.69
CA HIS A 79 -33.69 19.56 7.46
C HIS A 79 -33.44 18.86 8.80
N ASP A 80 -32.29 18.18 8.93
CA ASP A 80 -31.94 17.38 10.09
C ASP A 80 -31.09 18.17 11.10
N ILE A 81 -30.34 19.17 10.62
CA ILE A 81 -29.38 19.94 11.42
C ILE A 81 -29.80 21.40 11.47
N LYS A 82 -30.16 21.87 12.67
CA LYS A 82 -30.55 23.27 12.90
C LYS A 82 -29.35 24.20 12.71
N ASN A 83 -29.57 25.33 12.05
CA ASN A 83 -28.54 26.33 11.71
C ASN A 83 -27.42 25.83 10.79
N TRP A 84 -27.62 24.69 10.13
CA TRP A 84 -26.68 24.17 9.14
C TRP A 84 -26.50 25.16 7.99
N THR A 85 -25.27 25.36 7.55
CA THR A 85 -24.90 26.27 6.46
C THR A 85 -24.09 25.56 5.39
N ILE A 86 -24.11 26.12 4.16
CA ILE A 86 -23.22 25.64 3.08
C ILE A 86 -21.75 25.73 3.49
N THR A 87 -21.37 26.75 4.26
CA THR A 87 -20.00 26.90 4.76
C THR A 87 -19.60 25.76 5.70
N GLU A 88 -20.50 25.29 6.57
CA GLU A 88 -20.21 24.12 7.40
C GLU A 88 -20.14 22.83 6.58
N ALA A 89 -20.99 22.68 5.56
CA ALA A 89 -20.90 21.56 4.62
C ALA A 89 -19.55 21.53 3.88
N SER A 90 -19.08 22.68 3.38
CA SER A 90 -17.75 22.80 2.78
C SER A 90 -16.64 22.43 3.76
N LYS A 91 -16.70 22.90 5.01
CA LYS A 91 -15.70 22.57 6.03
C LYS A 91 -15.61 21.08 6.32
N ILE A 92 -16.74 20.38 6.41
CA ILE A 92 -16.73 18.92 6.60
C ILE A 92 -16.06 18.23 5.41
N LEU A 93 -16.44 18.59 4.19
CA LEU A 93 -15.82 18.00 3.00
C LEU A 93 -14.32 18.31 2.90
N ASP A 94 -13.90 19.52 3.25
CA ASP A 94 -12.47 19.87 3.31
C ASP A 94 -11.73 19.04 4.37
N MET A 95 -12.34 18.79 5.53
CA MET A 95 -11.77 17.93 6.56
C MET A 95 -11.65 16.47 6.10
N ASP A 96 -12.67 15.94 5.43
CA ASP A 96 -12.65 14.59 4.85
C ASP A 96 -11.55 14.49 3.77
N TYR A 97 -11.45 15.50 2.90
CA TYR A 97 -10.39 15.58 1.90
C TYR A 97 -8.99 15.64 2.52
N ASP A 98 -8.77 16.46 3.54
CA ASP A 98 -7.47 16.56 4.21
C ASP A 98 -7.08 15.23 4.86
N HIS A 99 -8.06 14.49 5.41
CA HIS A 99 -7.87 13.14 5.93
C HIS A 99 -7.48 12.15 4.84
N ASP A 100 -8.27 12.07 3.76
CA ASP A 100 -8.03 11.19 2.63
C ASP A 100 -6.69 11.48 1.96
N ARG A 101 -6.33 12.77 1.84
CA ARG A 101 -5.05 13.21 1.31
C ARG A 101 -3.89 12.79 2.20
N ALA A 102 -4.03 12.89 3.52
CA ALA A 102 -3.00 12.42 4.44
C ALA A 102 -2.83 10.89 4.39
N ASP A 103 -3.93 10.14 4.23
CA ASP A 103 -3.91 8.70 3.99
C ASP A 103 -3.21 8.35 2.66
N TRP A 104 -3.53 9.07 1.59
CA TRP A 104 -2.92 8.89 0.27
C TRP A 104 -1.41 9.12 0.30
N ILE A 105 -0.95 10.24 0.89
CA ILE A 105 0.49 10.53 1.04
C ILE A 105 1.18 9.40 1.81
N ARG A 106 0.60 8.94 2.92
CA ARG A 106 1.16 7.83 3.71
C ARG A 106 1.29 6.54 2.91
N LYS A 107 0.30 6.22 2.08
CA LYS A 107 0.35 5.02 1.22
C LYS A 107 1.45 5.11 0.16
N GLU A 108 1.59 6.26 -0.50
CA GLU A 108 2.67 6.50 -1.46
C GLU A 108 4.05 6.36 -0.79
N ASP A 109 4.24 6.96 0.39
CA ASP A 109 5.47 6.81 1.17
C ASP A 109 5.76 5.34 1.53
N HIS A 110 4.74 4.58 1.93
CA HIS A 110 4.90 3.16 2.24
C HIS A 110 5.27 2.33 1.01
N VAL A 111 4.70 2.62 -0.17
CA VAL A 111 5.06 1.96 -1.44
C VAL A 111 6.51 2.24 -1.81
N ILE A 112 6.96 3.49 -1.68
CA ILE A 112 8.36 3.89 -1.89
C ILE A 112 9.27 3.15 -0.91
N ALA A 113 8.92 3.10 0.38
CA ALA A 113 9.71 2.42 1.40
C ALA A 113 9.84 0.92 1.11
N ILE A 114 8.76 0.27 0.68
CA ILE A 114 8.76 -1.14 0.27
C ILE A 114 9.66 -1.35 -0.95
N ARG A 115 9.54 -0.52 -2.00
CA ARG A 115 10.43 -0.59 -3.18
C ARG A 115 11.90 -0.40 -2.80
N GLY A 116 12.19 0.52 -1.88
CA GLY A 116 13.52 0.68 -1.29
C GLY A 116 14.00 -0.59 -0.59
N TRP A 117 13.15 -1.22 0.21
CA TRP A 117 13.46 -2.47 0.90
C TRP A 117 13.78 -3.62 -0.08
N PHE A 118 13.03 -3.76 -1.18
CA PHE A 118 13.33 -4.74 -2.23
C PHE A 118 14.76 -4.62 -2.77
N SER A 119 15.22 -3.38 -2.99
CA SER A 119 16.56 -3.12 -3.55
C SER A 119 17.72 -3.54 -2.63
N VAL A 120 17.46 -3.72 -1.34
CA VAL A 120 18.44 -4.14 -0.33
C VAL A 120 18.20 -5.54 0.21
N SER A 121 17.01 -6.13 -0.04
CA SER A 121 16.62 -7.45 0.45
C SER A 121 16.72 -8.57 -0.56
N ILE A 122 17.02 -8.25 -1.81
CA ILE A 122 17.22 -9.22 -2.88
C ILE A 122 18.65 -9.09 -3.39
N GLU A 123 19.26 -10.22 -3.77
CA GLU A 123 20.54 -10.17 -4.48
C GLU A 123 20.43 -9.29 -5.73
N ARG A 124 21.44 -8.44 -5.93
CA ARG A 124 21.40 -7.38 -6.93
C ARG A 124 21.15 -7.90 -8.35
N ASN A 125 21.84 -8.97 -8.77
CA ASN A 125 21.66 -9.52 -10.12
C ASN A 125 20.28 -10.12 -10.29
N LEU A 126 19.77 -10.86 -9.30
CA LEU A 126 18.41 -11.39 -9.28
C LEU A 126 17.36 -10.28 -9.36
N TYR A 127 17.52 -9.23 -8.54
CA TYR A 127 16.62 -8.08 -8.53
C TYR A 127 16.61 -7.38 -9.90
N MET A 128 17.78 -7.01 -10.41
CA MET A 128 17.91 -6.30 -11.69
C MET A 128 17.41 -7.13 -12.86
N ALA A 129 17.73 -8.43 -12.91
CA ALA A 129 17.26 -9.32 -13.97
C ALA A 129 15.72 -9.42 -13.98
N THR A 130 15.11 -9.53 -12.79
CA THR A 130 13.66 -9.59 -12.65
C THR A 130 12.99 -8.27 -13.04
N CYS A 131 13.53 -7.12 -12.61
CA CYS A 131 13.04 -5.80 -13.01
C CYS A 131 13.12 -5.60 -14.53
N ILE A 132 14.25 -5.92 -15.16
CA ILE A 132 14.41 -5.80 -16.62
C ILE A 132 13.40 -6.67 -17.37
N GLU A 133 13.14 -7.89 -16.90
CA GLU A 133 12.14 -8.77 -17.51
C GLU A 133 10.72 -8.18 -17.39
N LEU A 134 10.38 -7.64 -16.23
CA LEU A 134 9.08 -7.03 -15.98
C LEU A 134 8.89 -5.75 -16.79
N GLU A 135 9.88 -4.86 -16.83
CA GLU A 135 9.84 -3.60 -17.59
C GLU A 135 9.62 -3.83 -19.09
N ARG A 136 10.20 -4.91 -19.63
CA ARG A 136 9.98 -5.31 -21.03
C ARG A 136 8.53 -5.69 -21.33
N LYS A 137 7.80 -6.22 -20.34
CA LYS A 137 6.39 -6.63 -20.47
C LYS A 137 5.43 -5.50 -20.12
N ASN A 138 5.73 -4.79 -19.04
CA ASN A 138 4.97 -3.67 -18.50
C ASN A 138 5.94 -2.69 -17.82
N PRO A 139 6.21 -1.51 -18.41
CA PRO A 139 7.05 -0.48 -17.80
C PRO A 139 6.55 -0.02 -16.41
N ASN A 140 5.24 -0.12 -16.17
CA ASN A 140 4.61 0.27 -14.91
C ASN A 140 4.27 -0.96 -14.04
N TYR A 141 5.18 -1.94 -13.98
CA TYR A 141 4.91 -3.16 -13.23
C TYR A 141 4.71 -2.89 -11.73
N THR A 142 3.81 -3.67 -11.16
CA THR A 142 3.41 -3.53 -9.76
C THR A 142 4.37 -4.29 -8.83
N ILE A 143 4.42 -3.90 -7.56
CA ILE A 143 5.16 -4.65 -6.54
C ILE A 143 4.64 -6.09 -6.49
N ARG A 144 3.32 -6.29 -6.65
CA ARG A 144 2.71 -7.63 -6.73
C ARG A 144 3.29 -8.47 -7.87
N GLN A 145 3.45 -7.87 -9.05
CA GLN A 145 4.08 -8.52 -10.21
C GLN A 145 5.54 -8.87 -9.95
N LEU A 146 6.29 -7.99 -9.26
CA LEU A 146 7.65 -8.27 -8.83
C LEU A 146 7.71 -9.49 -7.90
N VAL A 147 6.89 -9.52 -6.85
CA VAL A 147 6.86 -10.64 -5.90
C VAL A 147 6.45 -11.95 -6.58
N LYS A 148 5.49 -11.92 -7.50
CA LYS A 148 5.08 -13.10 -8.29
C LYS A 148 6.20 -13.60 -9.20
N ALA A 149 6.93 -12.70 -9.85
CA ALA A 149 8.05 -13.08 -10.71
C ALA A 149 9.18 -13.74 -9.89
N LEU A 150 9.53 -13.17 -8.73
CA LEU A 150 10.52 -13.76 -7.81
C LEU A 150 10.06 -15.12 -7.30
N LYS A 151 8.78 -15.26 -6.94
CA LYS A 151 8.18 -16.54 -6.53
C LYS A 151 8.30 -17.59 -7.63
N ALA A 152 7.98 -17.23 -8.87
CA ALA A 152 8.05 -18.15 -10.01
C ALA A 152 9.47 -18.66 -10.26
N GLN A 153 10.49 -17.83 -10.01
CA GLN A 153 11.89 -18.19 -10.18
C GLN A 153 12.43 -19.02 -9.01
N LEU A 154 12.12 -18.65 -7.76
CA LEU A 154 12.76 -19.22 -6.57
C LEU A 154 11.92 -20.28 -5.84
N ALA A 155 10.60 -20.21 -5.93
CA ALA A 155 9.69 -21.08 -5.18
C ALA A 155 8.42 -21.43 -5.97
N PRO A 156 8.52 -21.95 -7.22
CA PRO A 156 7.37 -22.20 -8.08
C PRO A 156 6.39 -23.25 -7.52
N ALA A 157 6.93 -24.23 -6.78
CA ALA A 157 6.15 -25.32 -6.17
C ALA A 157 5.58 -24.98 -4.79
N GLN A 158 5.98 -23.86 -4.18
CA GLN A 158 5.43 -23.44 -2.91
C GLN A 158 4.13 -22.66 -3.19
N SER A 159 2.99 -23.32 -2.97
CA SER A 159 1.76 -22.57 -2.69
C SER A 159 2.09 -21.66 -1.51
N SER A 160 1.83 -20.35 -1.62
CA SER A 160 2.11 -19.38 -0.55
C SER A 160 1.16 -19.54 0.67
N VAL A 161 0.62 -20.75 0.85
CA VAL A 161 -0.40 -21.13 1.82
C VAL A 161 0.17 -22.28 2.64
N GLN A 162 0.91 -21.93 3.68
CA GLN A 162 0.40 -22.29 4.99
C GLN A 162 -0.03 -21.00 5.66
N GLU A 163 -1.25 -20.56 5.34
CA GLU A 163 -2.03 -19.80 6.31
C GLU A 163 -2.27 -20.73 7.50
N LYS A 164 -1.28 -20.84 8.39
CA LYS A 164 -1.58 -21.29 9.74
C LYS A 164 -2.46 -20.21 10.34
N ALA A 165 -3.75 -20.50 10.37
CA ALA A 165 -4.68 -19.88 11.28
C ALA A 165 -4.07 -19.94 12.69
N PHE A 166 -3.81 -18.78 13.26
CA PHE A 166 -3.61 -18.57 14.69
C PHE A 166 -4.56 -17.45 15.10
#